data_AF-A0A1C3Y162-F1
#
_entry.id   AF-A0A1C3Y162-F1
#
_cell.length_a   1.000
_cell.length_b   1.000
_cell.length_c   1.000
_cell.angle_alpha   90.00
_cell.angle_beta   90.00
_cell.angle_gamma   90.00
#
_symmetry.space_group_name_H-M   'P 1'
#
loop_
_entity.id
_entity.type
_entity.pdbx_description
1 polymer ?
#
loop_
_entity_poly.entity_id
_entity_poly.type
_entity_poly.pdbx_seq_one_letter_code
_entity_poly.pdbx_strand_id
1 'polypeptide(L)'
;MKPSPPQALLFRQMQKLESAIVAVEGNYQPFPYLNRRCVHFILKLLPVSIAADFLENLDEVAAEIWIPRYGVNRAKWLLWRQVIGMVLRYWSEGAVAYLGRLSAIILK
;
A
#
# COMPACT_ATOMS: atom_id res chain seq x y z
N MET A 1 -24.56 -22.96 11.68
CA MET A 1 -23.29 -23.36 11.03
C MET A 1 -22.16 -22.58 11.67
N LYS A 2 -21.25 -23.23 12.41
CA LYS A 2 -20.06 -22.58 12.97
C LYS A 2 -19.05 -22.39 11.82
N PRO A 3 -18.57 -21.16 11.52
CA PRO A 3 -17.55 -20.97 10.51
C PRO A 3 -16.28 -21.72 10.91
N SER A 4 -15.60 -22.32 9.94
CA SER A 4 -14.39 -23.10 10.15
C SER A 4 -13.29 -22.23 10.79
N PRO A 5 -12.44 -22.80 11.67
CA PRO A 5 -11.45 -22.07 12.45
C PRO A 5 -10.51 -21.13 11.67
N PRO A 6 -10.10 -21.39 10.41
CA PRO A 6 -9.25 -20.44 9.67
C PRO A 6 -10.00 -19.18 9.20
N GLN A 7 -11.32 -19.25 8.99
CA GLN A 7 -12.10 -18.11 8.46
C GLN A 7 -12.34 -17.04 9.53
N ALA A 8 -12.57 -17.45 10.78
CA ALA A 8 -12.74 -16.51 11.89
C ALA A 8 -11.43 -15.75 12.20
N LEU A 9 -10.28 -16.39 12.00
CA LEU A 9 -8.97 -15.78 12.17
C LEU A 9 -8.69 -14.75 11.08
N LEU A 10 -8.97 -15.09 9.82
CA LEU A 10 -8.87 -14.18 8.68
C LEU A 10 -9.81 -12.98 8.84
N PHE A 11 -11.05 -13.21 9.26
CA PHE A 11 -12.03 -12.13 9.49
C PHE A 11 -11.57 -11.18 10.59
N ARG A 12 -10.99 -11.69 11.68
CA ARG A 12 -10.38 -10.86 12.74
C ARG A 12 -9.17 -10.08 12.26
N GLN A 13 -8.34 -10.68 11.39
CA GLN A 13 -7.20 -9.96 10.81
C GLN A 13 -7.66 -8.88 9.84
N MET A 14 -8.68 -9.14 9.02
CA MET A 14 -9.29 -8.14 8.15
C MET A 14 -9.91 -7.00 8.95
N GLN A 15 -10.65 -7.29 10.03
CA GLN A 15 -11.18 -6.23 10.92
C GLN A 15 -10.08 -5.42 11.60
N LYS A 16 -8.99 -6.06 12.04
CA LYS A 16 -7.84 -5.33 12.60
C LYS A 16 -7.19 -4.43 11.55
N LEU A 17 -7.02 -4.91 10.33
CA LEU A 17 -6.52 -4.13 9.21
C LEU A 17 -7.44 -2.96 8.90
N GLU A 18 -8.75 -3.17 8.82
CA GLU A 18 -9.73 -2.11 8.62
C GLU A 18 -9.69 -1.06 9.73
N SER A 19 -9.60 -1.48 11.00
CA SER A 19 -9.47 -0.55 12.12
C SER A 19 -8.16 0.24 12.10
N ALA A 20 -7.06 -0.38 11.65
CA ALA A 20 -5.77 0.28 11.49
C ALA A 20 -5.77 1.23 10.30
N ILE A 21 -6.41 0.86 9.19
CA ILE A 21 -6.63 1.72 8.02
C ILE A 21 -7.47 2.93 8.42
N VAL A 22 -8.53 2.75 9.20
CA VAL A 22 -9.38 3.86 9.68
C VAL A 22 -8.63 4.74 10.68
N ALA A 23 -7.79 4.16 11.55
CA ALA A 23 -6.96 4.93 12.47
C ALA A 23 -5.86 5.74 11.75
N VAL A 24 -5.28 5.17 10.70
CA VAL A 24 -4.33 5.88 9.83
C VAL A 24 -5.07 6.90 8.98
N GLU A 25 -6.20 6.60 8.34
CA GLU A 25 -7.00 7.58 7.58
C GLU A 25 -7.55 8.71 8.46
N GLY A 26 -7.84 8.43 9.74
CA GLY A 26 -8.33 9.41 10.71
C GLY A 26 -7.25 10.36 11.22
N ASN A 27 -5.99 9.91 11.29
CA ASN A 27 -4.85 10.70 11.78
C ASN A 27 -3.93 11.22 10.66
N TYR A 28 -3.95 10.59 9.49
CA TYR A 28 -3.21 11.02 8.31
C TYR A 28 -4.01 12.12 7.63
N GLN A 29 -3.58 13.36 7.83
CA GLN A 29 -4.02 14.45 6.97
C GLN A 29 -3.16 14.39 5.70
N PRO A 30 -3.70 13.90 4.57
CA PRO A 30 -2.96 13.99 3.32
C PRO A 30 -2.66 15.47 3.08
N PHE A 31 -1.39 15.82 2.83
CA PHE A 31 -1.09 17.15 2.33
C PHE A 31 -1.93 17.40 1.06
N PRO A 32 -2.25 18.65 0.72
CA PRO A 32 -3.24 19.01 -0.31
C PRO A 32 -2.98 18.43 -1.72
N TYR A 33 -1.83 17.78 -1.93
CA TYR A 33 -1.38 17.23 -3.21
C TYR A 33 -1.54 15.71 -3.32
N LEU A 34 -1.55 14.98 -2.19
CA LEU A 34 -1.77 13.55 -2.19
C LEU A 34 -3.27 13.27 -2.26
N ASN A 35 -3.70 12.69 -3.38
CA ASN A 35 -5.11 12.38 -3.58
C ASN A 35 -5.55 11.32 -2.56
N ARG A 36 -6.65 11.58 -1.83
CA ARG A 36 -7.26 10.64 -0.89
C ARG A 36 -7.50 9.25 -1.51
N ARG A 37 -7.78 9.19 -2.82
CA ARG A 37 -7.92 7.93 -3.56
C ARG A 37 -6.62 7.14 -3.67
N CYS A 38 -5.46 7.82 -3.81
CA CYS A 38 -4.15 7.16 -3.81
C CYS A 38 -3.86 6.52 -2.45
N VAL A 39 -4.08 7.29 -1.38
CA VAL A 39 -3.90 6.83 0.01
C VAL A 39 -4.73 5.57 0.26
N HIS A 40 -6.02 5.64 -0.10
CA HIS A 40 -6.93 4.51 0.06
C HIS A 40 -6.52 3.28 -0.76
N PHE A 41 -6.00 3.49 -1.98
CA PHE A 41 -5.52 2.41 -2.84
C PHE A 41 -4.29 1.71 -2.24
N ILE A 42 -3.32 2.47 -1.72
CA ILE A 42 -2.12 1.95 -1.06
C ILE A 42 -2.49 1.16 0.19
N LEU A 43 -3.30 1.76 1.08
CA LEU A 43 -3.67 1.15 2.36
C LEU A 43 -4.43 -0.17 2.20
N LYS A 44 -5.13 -0.36 1.08
CA LYS A 44 -5.82 -1.63 0.75
C LYS A 44 -4.90 -2.70 0.18
N LEU A 45 -3.83 -2.32 -0.51
CA LEU A 45 -2.99 -3.24 -1.29
C LEU A 45 -1.64 -3.52 -0.65
N LEU A 46 -1.24 -2.74 0.36
CA LEU A 46 0.02 -2.87 1.06
C LEU A 46 -0.23 -3.03 2.57
N PRO A 47 0.67 -3.73 3.29
CA PRO A 47 0.65 -3.74 4.74
C PRO A 47 0.75 -2.33 5.31
N VAL A 48 0.02 -2.05 6.39
CA VAL A 48 -0.10 -0.71 6.99
C VAL A 48 1.26 -0.09 7.33
N SER A 49 2.23 -0.88 7.80
CA SER A 49 3.58 -0.40 8.12
C SER A 49 4.31 0.14 6.88
N ILE A 50 4.30 -0.60 5.78
CA ILE A 50 4.94 -0.21 4.52
C ILE A 50 4.20 0.98 3.89
N ALA A 51 2.87 0.96 3.98
CA ALA A 51 2.04 2.02 3.43
C ALA A 51 2.30 3.37 4.13
N ALA A 52 2.43 3.39 5.45
CA ALA A 52 2.69 4.61 6.21
C ALA A 52 4.03 5.24 5.83
N ASP A 53 5.13 4.48 5.89
CA ASP A 53 6.48 4.95 5.55
C ASP A 53 6.54 5.42 4.08
N PHE A 54 5.88 4.70 3.18
CA PHE A 54 5.83 5.10 1.77
C PHE A 54 5.09 6.42 1.58
N LEU A 55 3.93 6.59 2.21
CA LEU A 55 3.11 7.80 2.08
C LEU A 55 3.85 9.04 2.61
N GLU A 56 4.55 8.93 3.73
CA GLU A 56 5.34 10.03 4.31
C GLU A 56 6.46 10.48 3.36
N ASN A 57 7.28 9.53 2.89
CA ASN A 57 8.35 9.81 1.92
C ASN A 57 7.83 10.38 0.59
N LEU A 58 6.67 9.87 0.13
CA LEU A 58 6.08 10.30 -1.14
C LEU A 58 5.63 11.76 -1.08
N ASP A 59 5.18 12.20 0.09
CA ASP A 59 4.71 13.56 0.32
C ASP A 59 5.87 14.55 0.32
N GLU A 60 6.94 14.23 1.04
CA GLU A 60 8.18 15.02 1.08
C GLU A 60 8.76 15.21 -0.32
N VAL A 61 8.92 14.12 -1.08
CA VAL A 61 9.44 14.18 -2.46
C VAL A 61 8.53 14.98 -3.38
N ALA A 62 7.21 14.86 -3.23
CA ALA A 62 6.27 15.61 -4.04
C ALA A 62 6.35 17.12 -3.77
N ALA A 63 6.37 17.50 -2.49
CA ALA A 63 6.42 18.89 -2.05
C ALA A 63 7.75 19.56 -2.38
N GLU A 64 8.88 18.88 -2.15
CA GLU A 64 10.20 19.49 -2.27
C GLU A 64 10.79 19.40 -3.67
N ILE A 65 10.51 18.33 -4.42
CA ILE A 65 11.20 18.05 -5.68
C ILE A 65 10.25 18.18 -6.87
N TRP A 66 9.10 17.51 -6.84
CA TRP A 66 8.27 17.41 -8.04
C TRP A 66 7.46 18.66 -8.32
N ILE A 67 6.84 19.26 -7.29
CA ILE A 67 6.02 20.47 -7.47
C ILE A 67 6.87 21.65 -7.95
N PRO A 68 8.02 21.99 -7.32
CA PRO A 68 8.83 23.12 -7.76
C PRO A 68 9.40 22.93 -9.17
N ARG A 69 9.70 21.68 -9.56
CA ARG A 69 10.36 21.38 -10.83
C ARG A 69 9.41 21.17 -12.02
N TYR A 70 8.26 20.55 -11.79
CA TYR A 70 7.37 20.10 -12.87
C TYR A 70 5.96 20.68 -12.79
N GLY A 71 5.62 21.37 -11.70
CA GLY A 71 4.29 21.87 -11.42
C GLY A 71 3.31 20.80 -10.94
N VAL A 72 2.19 21.26 -10.38
CA VAL A 72 1.21 20.43 -9.66
C VAL A 72 0.62 19.30 -10.51
N ASN A 73 0.30 19.57 -11.78
CA ASN A 73 -0.37 18.57 -12.64
C ASN A 73 0.55 17.40 -12.98
N ARG A 74 1.84 17.65 -13.22
CA ARG A 74 2.81 16.58 -13.48
C ARG A 74 3.20 15.83 -12.21
N ALA A 75 3.32 16.54 -11.09
CA ALA A 75 3.56 15.91 -9.79
C ALA A 75 2.46 14.89 -9.43
N LYS A 76 1.18 15.20 -9.71
CA LYS A 76 0.06 14.25 -9.54
C LYS A 76 0.21 12.96 -10.34
N TRP A 77 0.70 13.05 -11.58
CA TRP A 77 0.92 11.86 -12.40
C TRP A 77 2.11 11.03 -11.90
N LEU A 78 3.20 11.71 -11.48
CA LEU A 78 4.35 11.05 -10.86
C LEU A 78 3.97 10.33 -9.56
N LEU A 79 3.14 10.96 -8.72
CA LEU A 79 2.56 10.34 -7.52
C LEU A 79 1.87 9.02 -7.86
N TRP A 80 0.93 9.02 -8.81
CA TRP A 80 0.24 7.79 -9.24
C TRP A 80 1.19 6.73 -9.79
N ARG A 81 2.19 7.14 -10.58
CA ARG A 81 3.18 6.21 -11.14
C ARG A 81 3.96 5.50 -10.04
N GLN A 82 4.38 6.23 -9.01
CA GLN A 82 5.11 5.66 -7.88
C GLN A 82 4.22 4.76 -7.02
N VAL A 83 2.97 5.18 -6.77
CA VAL A 83 1.96 4.37 -6.06
C VAL A 83 1.80 3.00 -6.72
N ILE A 84 1.55 2.99 -8.04
CA ILE A 84 1.36 1.75 -8.80
C ILE A 84 2.66 0.94 -8.80
N GLY A 85 3.81 1.58 -8.99
CA GLY A 85 5.11 0.91 -8.99
C GLY A 85 5.41 0.21 -7.67
N MET A 86 5.12 0.84 -6.53
CA MET A 86 5.34 0.28 -5.20
C MET A 86 4.45 -0.95 -4.96
N VAL A 87 3.16 -0.84 -5.28
CA VAL A 87 2.22 -1.97 -5.20
C VAL A 87 2.72 -3.12 -6.07
N LEU A 88 3.01 -2.87 -7.36
CA LEU A 88 3.49 -3.91 -8.26
C LEU A 88 4.77 -4.58 -7.76
N ARG A 89 5.72 -3.81 -7.23
CA ARG A 89 6.97 -4.34 -6.68
C ARG A 89 6.74 -5.24 -5.48
N TYR A 90 5.94 -4.79 -4.52
CA TYR A 90 5.63 -5.59 -3.34
C TYR A 90 4.98 -6.93 -3.73
N TRP A 91 3.99 -6.89 -4.62
CA TRP A 91 3.30 -8.09 -5.08
C TRP A 91 4.17 -8.98 -5.97
N SER A 92 5.08 -8.43 -6.78
CA SER A 92 5.99 -9.23 -7.60
C SER A 92 7.06 -9.93 -6.75
N GLU A 93 7.63 -9.26 -5.74
CA GLU A 93 8.55 -9.87 -4.78
C GLU A 93 7.86 -11.02 -4.02
N GLY A 94 6.60 -10.81 -3.60
CA GLY A 94 5.77 -11.86 -3.00
C GLY A 94 5.49 -13.03 -3.95
N ALA A 95 5.16 -12.75 -5.21
CA ALA A 95 4.90 -13.77 -6.22
C ALA A 95 6.14 -14.60 -6.57
N VAL A 96 7.31 -13.96 -6.69
CA VAL A 96 8.59 -14.65 -6.92
C VAL A 96 8.94 -15.53 -5.73
N ALA A 97 8.76 -15.04 -4.50
CA ALA A 97 8.98 -15.84 -3.30
C ALA A 97 8.03 -17.06 -3.23
N TYR A 98 6.77 -16.89 -3.66
CA TYR A 98 5.79 -17.97 -3.71
C TYR A 98 6.12 -19.01 -4.78
N LEU A 99 6.48 -18.58 -6.00
CA LEU A 99 6.90 -19.47 -7.08
C LEU A 99 8.18 -20.22 -6.74
N GLY A 100 9.14 -19.58 -6.06
CA GLY A 100 10.35 -20.25 -5.57
C GLY A 100 10.06 -21.32 -4.52
N ARG A 101 9.02 -21.15 -3.70
CA ARG A 101 8.57 -22.20 -2.76
C ARG A 101 7.83 -23.33 -3.48
N LEU A 102 7.01 -23.01 -4.47
CA LEU A 102 6.32 -24.03 -5.27
C LEU A 102 7.28 -24.88 -6.10
N SER A 103 8.28 -24.26 -6.74
CA SER A 103 9.31 -25.02 -7.46
C SER A 103 10.11 -25.92 -6.51
N ALA A 104 10.42 -25.45 -5.31
CA ALA A 104 11.11 -26.25 -4.29
C ALA A 104 10.28 -27.43 -3.74
N ILE A 105 8.94 -27.36 -3.80
CA ILE A 105 8.04 -28.46 -3.39
C ILE A 105 7.84 -29.44 -4.54
N ILE A 106 7.72 -28.95 -5.79
CA ILE A 106 7.48 -29.79 -6.97
C ILE A 106 8.76 -30.55 -7.40
N LEU A 107 9.95 -30.02 -7.13
CA LEU A 107 11.22 -30.71 -7.40
C LEU A 107 11.66 -31.71 -6.33
N LYS A 108 10.84 -31.92 -5.29
CA LYS A 108 11.10 -32.83 -4.18
C LYS A 108 10.24 -34.08 -4.30
#